data_AF-A0A392N8Q3-F1
#
_entry.id   AF-A0A392N8Q3-F1
#
_cell.length_a   1.000
_cell.length_b   1.000
_cell.length_c   1.000
_cell.angle_alpha   90.00
_cell.angle_beta   90.00
_cell.angle_gamma   90.00
#
_symmetry.space_group_name_H-M   'P 1'
#
loop_
_entity.id
_entity.type
_entity.pdbx_description
1 polymer ?
#
loop_
_entity_poly.entity_id
_entity_poly.type
_entity_poly.pdbx_seq_one_letter_code
_entity_poly.pdbx_strand_id
1 'polypeptide(L)' 'MLYIYMLGYDVDFGHMEAVSLISAPKYPEKQVGYIVTSSLLNENHDFLRLAINTVRNDIIGRNETFQCLALTM' A
#
# COMPACT_ATOMS: atom_id res chain seq x y z
N MET A 1 -2.04 11.22 -10.83
CA MET A 1 -3.01 11.08 -9.72
C MET A 1 -2.46 11.57 -8.38
N LEU A 2 -1.20 11.33 -8.02
CA LEU A 2 -0.54 11.91 -6.82
C LEU A 2 -0.68 13.46 -6.71
N TYR A 3 -0.65 14.15 -7.87
CA TYR A 3 -0.76 15.62 -7.96
C TYR A 3 -2.12 16.17 -7.48
N ILE A 4 -3.21 15.43 -7.69
CA ILE A 4 -4.58 15.87 -7.35
C ILE A 4 -4.83 15.75 -5.84
N TYR A 5 -4.20 14.75 -5.20
CA TYR A 5 -4.22 14.57 -3.75
C TYR A 5 -3.42 15.66 -3.01
N MET A 6 -2.26 16.07 -3.55
CA MET A 6 -1.48 17.20 -3.00
C MET A 6 -2.20 18.57 -3.09
N LEU A 7 -3.24 18.68 -3.92
CA LEU A 7 -4.05 19.89 -4.09
C LEU A 7 -5.19 20.03 -3.05
N GLY A 8 -5.35 19.07 -2.13
CA GLY A 8 -6.29 19.18 -1.00
C GLY A 8 -7.75 18.87 -1.32
N TYR A 9 -8.02 18.16 -2.43
CA TYR A 9 -9.35 17.60 -2.67
C TYR A 9 -9.60 16.40 -1.74
N ASP A 10 -10.65 16.45 -0.93
CA ASP A 10 -11.13 15.33 -0.12
C ASP A 10 -11.59 14.21 -1.06
N VAL A 11 -10.71 13.25 -1.29
CA VAL A 11 -11.05 12.04 -2.01
C VAL A 11 -10.94 10.87 -1.05
N ASP A 12 -12.09 10.39 -0.57
CA ASP A 12 -12.28 9.09 0.10
C ASP A 12 -11.73 7.89 -0.72
N PHE A 13 -11.22 8.13 -1.94
CA PHE A 13 -10.57 7.16 -2.83
C PHE A 13 -9.17 6.72 -2.41
N GLY A 14 -8.48 7.43 -1.51
CA GLY A 14 -7.07 7.16 -1.20
C GLY A 14 -6.80 5.73 -0.71
N HIS A 15 -7.72 5.19 0.10
CA HIS A 15 -7.60 3.84 0.65
C HIS A 15 -7.80 2.75 -0.41
N MET A 16 -8.81 2.88 -1.28
CA MET A 16 -9.09 1.85 -2.29
C MET A 16 -7.99 1.80 -3.36
N GLU A 17 -7.44 2.96 -3.73
CA GLU A 17 -6.33 3.04 -4.68
C GLU A 17 -5.02 2.53 -4.05
N ALA A 18 -4.76 2.84 -2.78
CA ALA A 18 -3.61 2.31 -2.04
C ALA A 18 -3.68 0.78 -1.92
N VAL A 19 -4.86 0.22 -1.66
CA VAL A 19 -5.13 -1.23 -1.67
C VAL A 19 -4.86 -1.86 -3.04
N SER A 20 -5.32 -1.21 -4.10
CA SER A 20 -5.07 -1.66 -5.48
C SER A 20 -3.58 -1.68 -5.79
N LEU A 21 -2.84 -0.67 -5.34
CA LEU A 21 -1.39 -0.53 -5.54
C LEU A 21 -0.58 -1.55 -4.73
N ILE A 22 -0.88 -1.78 -3.45
CA ILE A 22 -0.18 -2.83 -2.65
C ILE A 22 -0.46 -4.24 -3.18
N SER A 23 -1.60 -4.44 -3.84
CA SER A 23 -1.96 -5.73 -4.46
C SER A 23 -1.38 -5.90 -5.87
N ALA A 24 -0.70 -4.88 -6.41
CA ALA A 24 -0.19 -4.90 -7.77
C ALA A 24 0.94 -5.94 -7.93
N PRO A 25 0.98 -6.68 -9.06
CA PRO A 25 2.03 -7.66 -9.34
C PRO A 25 3.36 -7.01 -9.77
N LYS A 26 3.35 -5.73 -10.18
CA LYS A 26 4.56 -5.02 -10.60
C LYS A 26 5.24 -4.36 -9.40
N TYR A 27 6.55 -4.54 -9.32
CA TYR A 27 7.41 -3.94 -8.29
C TYR A 27 7.24 -2.42 -8.10
N PRO A 28 7.29 -1.56 -9.14
CA PRO A 28 7.18 -0.12 -8.94
C PRO A 28 5.78 0.31 -8.45
N GLU A 29 4.73 -0.39 -8.86
CA GLU A 29 3.35 -0.10 -8.42
C GLU A 29 3.17 -0.50 -6.95
N LYS A 30 3.68 -1.68 -6.58
CA LYS A 30 3.68 -2.19 -5.21
C LYS A 30 4.53 -1.32 -4.27
N GLN A 31 5.70 -0.86 -4.69
CA GLN A 31 6.55 0.06 -3.93
C GLN A 31 5.83 1.38 -3.63
N VAL A 32 5.19 1.98 -4.63
CA VAL A 32 4.39 3.20 -4.43
C VAL A 32 3.23 2.91 -3.49
N GLY A 33 2.55 1.76 -3.64
CA GLY A 33 1.49 1.31 -2.72
C GLY A 33 1.95 1.21 -1.27
N TYR A 34 3.13 0.64 -1.01
CA TYR A 34 3.68 0.52 0.34
C TYR A 34 4.00 1.90 0.97
N ILE A 35 4.59 2.81 0.21
CA ILE A 35 4.89 4.19 0.66
C ILE A 35 3.60 4.97 0.95
N VAL A 36 2.61 4.86 0.07
CA VAL A 36 1.30 5.48 0.21
C VAL A 36 0.57 4.91 1.42
N THR A 37 0.58 3.59 1.61
CA THR A 37 -0.03 2.93 2.78
C THR A 37 0.62 3.37 4.10
N SER A 38 1.96 3.53 4.13
CA SER A 38 2.68 4.06 5.30
C SER A 38 2.30 5.53 5.58
N SER A 39 2.07 6.34 4.54
CA SER A 39 1.66 7.75 4.67
C SER A 39 0.18 7.93 5.03
N LEU A 40 -0.67 6.99 4.62
CA LEU A 40 -2.13 6.95 4.86
C LEU A 40 -2.49 6.04 6.04
N LEU A 41 -1.52 5.66 6.87
CA LEU A 41 -1.70 4.78 8.03
C LEU A 41 -2.47 5.53 9.13
N ASN A 42 -3.76 5.72 8.90
CA ASN A 42 -4.72 6.21 9.86
C ASN A 42 -5.37 5.00 10.55
N GLU A 43 -5.93 5.16 11.76
CA GLU A 43 -6.50 4.06 12.57
C GLU A 43 -7.79 3.41 11.96
N ASN A 44 -8.04 3.62 10.66
CA ASN A 44 -9.13 2.96 9.95
C ASN A 44 -8.88 1.44 9.89
N HIS A 45 -9.61 0.74 10.74
CA HIS A 45 -9.43 -0.68 11.05
C HIS A 45 -9.43 -1.59 9.81
N ASP A 46 -10.23 -1.27 8.79
CA ASP A 46 -10.33 -2.08 7.57
C ASP A 46 -9.11 -1.94 6.63
N PHE A 47 -8.57 -0.73 6.51
CA PHE A 47 -7.38 -0.46 5.68
C PHE A 47 -6.13 -1.11 6.30
N LEU A 48 -5.96 -0.95 7.62
CA LEU A 48 -4.88 -1.58 8.36
C LEU A 48 -4.93 -3.10 8.24
N ARG A 49 -6.11 -3.71 8.35
CA ARG A 49 -6.28 -5.16 8.22
C ARG A 49 -5.88 -5.66 6.83
N LEU A 50 -6.15 -4.89 5.78
CA LEU A 50 -5.76 -5.26 4.41
C LEU A 50 -4.26 -5.10 4.16
N ALA A 51 -3.66 -4.02 4.68
CA ALA A 51 -2.21 -3.81 4.63
C ALA A 51 -1.46 -4.97 5.30
N ILE A 52 -1.89 -5.38 6.51
CA ILE A 52 -1.30 -6.51 7.24
C ILE A 52 -1.43 -7.82 6.44
N ASN A 53 -2.59 -8.09 5.85
CA ASN A 53 -2.78 -9.28 5.02
C ASN A 53 -1.86 -9.29 3.78
N THR A 54 -1.61 -8.12 3.19
CA THR A 54 -0.75 -7.99 2.02
C THR A 54 0.73 -8.19 2.39
N VAL A 55 1.19 -7.54 3.47
CA VAL A 55 2.52 -7.78 4.08
C VAL A 55 2.71 -9.25 4.39
N ARG A 56 1.72 -9.90 5.02
CA ARG A 56 1.79 -11.33 5.34
C ARG A 56 1.93 -12.20 4.10
N ASN A 57 1.17 -11.92 3.04
CA ASN A 57 1.26 -12.65 1.78
C ASN A 57 2.62 -12.44 1.10
N ASP A 58 3.17 -11.24 1.15
CA ASP A 58 4.48 -10.92 0.56
C ASP A 58 5.64 -11.57 1.32
N ILE A 59 5.54 -11.66 2.66
CA ILE A 59 6.50 -12.38 3.49
C ILE A 59 6.44 -13.90 3.24
N ILE A 60 5.24 -14.48 3.09
CA ILE A 60 5.06 -15.90 2.81
C ILE A 60 5.48 -16.25 1.36
N GLY A 61 5.40 -15.30 0.45
CA GLY A 61 5.81 -15.47 -0.95
C GLY A 61 7.31 -15.79 -1.09
N ARG A 62 7.67 -16.53 -2.15
CA ARG A 62 9.08 -16.89 -2.47
C ARG A 62 9.88 -15.75 -3.12
N ASN A 63 9.33 -14.55 -3.21
CA ASN A 63 9.98 -13.44 -3.89
C ASN A 63 10.70 -12.53 -2.88
N GLU A 64 12.01 -12.72 -2.76
CA GLU A 64 12.88 -11.99 -1.82
C GLU A 64 12.76 -10.46 -1.96
N THR A 65 12.51 -9.96 -3.16
CA THR A 65 12.34 -8.52 -3.40
C THR A 65 11.06 -7.97 -2.75
N PHE A 66 9.96 -8.73 -2.79
CA PHE A 66 8.71 -8.36 -2.12
C PHE A 66 8.80 -8.57 -0.60
N GLN A 67 9.53 -9.59 -0.14
CA GLN A 67 9.79 -9.79 1.28
C GLN A 67 10.56 -8.61 1.89
N CYS A 68 11.65 -8.16 1.25
CA CYS A 68 12.40 -6.98 1.69
C CYS A 68 11.56 -5.70 1.69
N LEU A 69 10.70 -5.54 0.68
CA LEU A 69 9.81 -4.38 0.57
C LEU A 69 8.77 -4.37 1.70
N ALA A 70 8.18 -5.52 2.01
CA ALA A 70 7.22 -5.68 3.11
C ALA A 70 7.85 -5.46 4.49
N LEU A 71 9.15 -5.76 4.65
CA LEU A 71 9.93 -5.49 5.88
C LEU A 71 10.34 -4.02 6.04
N THR A 72 10.33 -3.23 4.97
CA THR A 72 10.71 -1.81 4.98
C THR A 72 9.55 -0.90 5.38
N MET A 73 8.33 -1.46 5.47
CA MET A 73 7.12 -0.75 5.85
C MET A 73 7.12 -0.32 7.32
#